data_AF-A0A1A7WW99-F1
#
_entry.id   AF-A0A1A7WW99-F1
#
_cell.length_a   1.000
_cell.length_b   1.000
_cell.length_c   1.000
_cell.angle_alpha   90.00
_cell.angle_beta   90.00
_cell.angle_gamma   90.00
#
_symmetry.space_group_name_H-M   'P 1'
#
loop_
_entity.id
_entity.type
_entity.pdbx_description
1 polymer ?
#
loop_
_entity_poly.entity_id
_entity_poly.type
_entity_poly.pdbx_seq_one_letter_code
_entity_poly.pdbx_strand_id
1 'polypeptide(L)' 'FTRQEVRIRLLKTSSLNLNDAAVLQSLLMGLKQKLKDQGVKSEVTLSWMKQPSGRIFYKENRNNQN' A
#
# COMPACT_ATOMS: atom_id res chain seq x y z
N PHE A 1 13.14 -13.22 -11.72
CA PHE A 1 12.58 -11.97 -11.18
C PHE A 1 12.21 -12.18 -9.73
N THR A 2 12.82 -11.46 -8.80
CA THR A 2 12.50 -11.57 -7.36
C THR A 2 11.30 -10.69 -7.07
N ARG A 3 10.14 -11.29 -6.77
CA ARG A 3 8.94 -10.55 -6.36
C ARG A 3 9.04 -10.30 -4.85
N GLN A 4 9.12 -9.05 -4.45
CA GLN A 4 9.11 -8.66 -3.04
C GLN A 4 7.71 -8.19 -2.67
N GLU A 5 7.16 -8.71 -1.58
CA GLU A 5 5.87 -8.29 -1.04
C GLU A 5 6.11 -7.35 0.14
N VAL A 6 5.58 -6.13 0.05
CA VAL A 6 5.70 -5.11 1.10
C VAL A 6 4.33 -4.93 1.75
N ARG A 7 4.26 -5.16 3.07
CA ARG A 7 3.05 -4.86 3.85
C ARG A 7 3.11 -3.42 4.35
N ILE A 8 2.03 -2.68 4.11
CA ILE A 8 1.94 -1.25 4.46
C ILE A 8 0.76 -1.07 5.39
N ARG A 9 1.01 -0.42 6.53
CA ARG A 9 -0.02 0.01 7.48
C ARG A 9 -0.18 1.53 7.36
N LEU A 10 -1.39 1.98 7.09
CA LEU A 10 -1.72 3.41 7.08
C LEU A 10 -2.53 3.75 8.33
N LEU A 11 -2.09 4.79 9.03
CA LEU A 11 -2.92 5.45 10.03
C LEU A 11 -3.89 6.39 9.29
N LYS A 12 -5.16 5.99 9.23
CA LYS A 12 -6.21 6.80 8.60
C LYS A 12 -6.67 7.87 9.60
N THR A 13 -6.21 9.10 9.43
CA THR A 13 -6.58 10.26 10.27
C THR A 13 -7.86 10.97 9.79
N SER A 14 -8.37 10.64 8.60
CA SER A 14 -9.50 11.34 7.96
C SER A 14 -10.41 10.37 7.18
N SER A 15 -11.54 10.84 6.65
CA SER A 15 -12.54 10.07 5.87
C SER A 15 -12.04 9.47 4.53
N LEU A 16 -10.72 9.48 4.26
CA LEU A 16 -10.08 9.03 3.02
C LEU A 16 -10.57 7.63 2.58
N ASN A 17 -11.10 7.53 1.36
CA ASN A 17 -11.60 6.27 0.81
C ASN A 17 -10.44 5.48 0.17
N LEU A 18 -9.96 4.44 0.86
CA LEU A 18 -8.87 3.59 0.37
C LEU A 18 -9.30 2.61 -0.74
N ASN A 19 -10.58 2.62 -1.12
CA ASN A 19 -11.06 1.91 -2.32
C ASN A 19 -11.07 2.81 -3.56
N ASP A 20 -10.81 4.11 -3.41
CA ASP A 20 -10.77 5.04 -4.53
C ASP A 20 -9.48 4.87 -5.34
N ALA A 21 -9.61 4.71 -6.65
CA ALA A 21 -8.49 4.52 -7.54
C ALA A 21 -7.51 5.72 -7.52
N ALA A 22 -8.01 6.96 -7.42
CA ALA A 22 -7.17 8.15 -7.38
C ALA A 22 -6.34 8.22 -6.09
N VAL A 23 -6.94 7.82 -4.96
CA VAL A 23 -6.27 7.73 -3.66
C VAL A 23 -5.17 6.67 -3.69
N LEU A 24 -5.48 5.49 -4.23
CA LEU A 24 -4.53 4.39 -4.37
C LEU A 24 -3.35 4.75 -5.29
N GLN A 25 -3.60 5.46 -6.38
CA GLN A 25 -2.55 5.96 -7.28
C GLN A 25 -1.63 6.96 -6.57
N SER A 26 -2.21 7.92 -5.85
CA SER A 26 -1.47 8.93 -5.10
C SER A 26 -0.56 8.30 -4.04
N LEU A 27 -1.07 7.29 -3.33
CA LEU A 27 -0.30 6.52 -2.34
C LEU A 27 0.86 5.74 -2.98
N LEU A 28 0.60 5.08 -4.11
CA LEU A 28 1.61 4.30 -4.82
C LEU A 28 2.75 5.20 -5.33
N MET A 29 2.41 6.39 -5.82
CA MET A 29 3.38 7.41 -6.22
C MET A 29 4.22 7.91 -5.03
N GLY A 30 3.58 8.21 -3.89
CA GLY A 30 4.29 8.60 -2.67
C GLY A 30 5.23 7.51 -2.15
N LEU A 31 4.83 6.24 -2.22
CA LEU A 31 5.70 5.10 -1.87
C LEU A 31 6.87 4.96 -2.83
N LYS A 32 6.64 5.12 -4.15
CA LYS A 32 7.71 5.11 -5.15
C LYS A 32 8.74 6.19 -4.88
N GLN A 33 8.30 7.39 -4.53
CA GLN A 33 9.19 8.50 -4.17
C GLN A 33 9.98 8.20 -2.91
N LYS A 34 9.34 7.70 -1.84
CA LYS A 34 10.02 7.32 -0.60
C LYS A 34 11.09 6.24 -0.80
N LEU A 35 10.82 5.26 -1.66
CA LEU A 35 11.80 4.22 -2.01
C LEU A 35 13.01 4.82 -2.75
N LYS A 36 12.77 5.75 -3.68
CA LYS A 36 13.86 6.49 -4.34
C LYS A 36 14.68 7.30 -3.34
N ASP A 37 14.02 8.00 -2.43
CA ASP A 37 14.68 8.79 -1.37
C ASP A 37 15.50 7.91 -0.43
N GLN A 38 15.09 6.66 -0.21
CA GLN A 38 15.84 5.66 0.55
C GLN A 38 17.00 5.03 -0.23
N GLY A 39 17.27 5.47 -1.46
CA GLY A 39 18.40 5.02 -2.26
C GLY A 39 18.12 3.83 -3.17
N VAL A 40 16.84 3.47 -3.38
CA VAL A 40 16.49 2.47 -4.41
C VAL A 40 16.64 3.12 -5.78
N LYS A 41 17.82 2.91 -6.39
CA LYS A 41 18.20 3.47 -7.71
C LYS A 41 17.59 2.74 -8.90
N SER A 42 17.01 1.56 -8.68
CA SER A 42 16.46 0.74 -9.76
C SER A 42 15.04 1.17 -10.12
N GLU A 43 14.63 0.93 -11.36
CA GLU A 43 13.27 1.21 -11.83
C GLU A 43 12.30 0.21 -11.19
N VAL A 44 11.83 0.53 -9.98
CA VAL A 44 10.86 -0.30 -9.27
C VAL A 44 9.47 -0.06 -9.83
N THR A 45 8.87 -1.14 -10.32
CA THR A 45 7.45 -1.18 -10.66
C THR A 45 6.67 -1.59 -9.41
N LEU A 46 5.87 -0.66 -8.89
CA LEU A 46 4.95 -0.92 -7.78
C LEU A 46 3.57 -1.21 -8.36
N SER A 47 2.91 -2.23 -7.81
CA SER A 47 1.52 -2.54 -8.11
C SER A 47 0.81 -2.97 -6.83
N TRP A 48 -0.47 -2.64 -6.74
CA TRP A 48 -1.28 -3.11 -5.63
C TRP A 48 -1.61 -4.59 -5.80
N MET A 49 -1.29 -5.38 -4.77
CA MET A 49 -1.74 -6.77 -4.72
C MET A 49 -3.19 -6.80 -4.27
N LYS A 50 -4.08 -7.17 -5.19
CA LYS A 50 -5.48 -7.45 -4.85
C LYS A 50 -5.55 -8.76 -4.10
N GLN A 51 -6.21 -8.75 -2.95
CA GLN A 51 -6.54 -9.99 -2.26
C GLN A 51 -7.70 -10.72 -2.97
N PRO A 52 -7.98 -11.99 -2.65
CA PRO A 52 -9.10 -12.73 -3.24
C PRO A 52 -10.46 -12.03 -3.12
N SER A 53 -10.64 -11.14 -2.13
CA SER A 53 -11.84 -10.33 -1.96
C SER A 53 -11.98 -9.16 -2.94
N GLY A 54 -10.95 -8.88 -3.74
CA GLY A 54 -10.83 -7.70 -4.59
C GLY A 54 -10.36 -6.43 -3.87
N ARG A 55 -10.27 -6.42 -2.52
CA ARG A 55 -9.76 -5.27 -1.75
C ARG A 55 -8.25 -5.32 -1.57
N ILE A 56 -7.63 -4.14 -1.52
CA ILE A 56 -6.19 -3.96 -1.30
C ILE A 56 -5.92 -3.66 0.17
N PHE A 57 -6.64 -2.70 0.73
CA PHE A 57 -6.54 -2.32 2.14
C PHE A 57 -7.72 -2.84 2.95
N TYR A 58 -7.43 -3.20 4.19
CA TYR A 58 -8.42 -3.58 5.18
C TYR A 58 -8.19 -2.75 6.43
N LYS A 59 -9.28 -2.44 7.13
CA LYS A 59 -9.17 -1.94 8.47
C LYS A 59 -8.58 -3.06 9.32
N GLU A 60 -7.45 -2.80 9.97
CA GLU A 60 -6.89 -3.71 10.96
C GLU A 60 -7.88 -3.74 12.13
N ASN A 61 -8.72 -4.77 12.19
CA ASN A 61 -9.54 -5.03 13.35
C ASN A 61 -8.61 -5.62 14.42
N ARG A 62 -8.46 -4.93 15.56
CA ARG A 62 -7.86 -5.51 16.76
C ARG A 62 -8.80 -6.53 17.38
N ASN A 63 -9.02 -7.64 16.68
CA ASN A 63 -9.59 -8.82 17.30
C ASN A 63 -8.40 -9.69 17.72
N ASN A 64 -7.75 -9.30 18.81
CA ASN A 64 -6.99 -10.23 19.64
C ASN A 64 -8.00 -11.24 20.17
N GLN A 65 -8.12 -12.42 19.55
CA GLN A 65 -8.54 -13.60 20.29
C GLN A 65 -7.29 -14.16 20.94
N ASN A 66 -7.23 -13.87 22.24
CA ASN A 66 -6.43 -14.54 23.25
C ASN A 66 -6.73 -16.04 23.28
#